data_AF-A0A815TWE9-F1
#
_entry.id   AF-A0A815TWE9-F1
#
_cell.length_a   1.000
_cell.length_b   1.000
_cell.length_c   1.000
_cell.angle_alpha   90.00
_cell.angle_beta   90.00
_cell.angle_gamma   90.00
#
_symmetry.space_group_name_H-M   'P 1'
#
loop_
_entity.id
_entity.type
_entity.pdbx_description
1 polymer ?
#
loop_
_entity_poly.entity_id
_entity_poly.type
_entity_poly.pdbx_seq_one_letter_code
_entity_poly.pdbx_strand_id
1 'polypeptide(L)'
;MVNTTVMYDGQQMQINLPDNPSLDIIYKCLYEQMPRTFDFRTHIIQLFDPTIGEFFDLNDDGLKSWYCLPYKEKNHMRLQIIRAGIDYDNTNEHEINTN
;
A
#
# COMPACT_ATOMS: atom_id res chain seq x y z
N MET A 1 -7.42 13.52 -8.19
CA MET A 1 -6.18 12.83 -7.75
C MET A 1 -6.37 12.39 -6.32
N VAL A 2 -5.96 11.17 -6.01
CA VAL A 2 -6.06 10.51 -4.71
C VAL A 2 -4.72 10.62 -4.01
N ASN A 3 -4.71 11.26 -2.84
CA ASN A 3 -3.52 11.25 -2.00
C ASN A 3 -3.28 9.82 -1.51
N THR A 4 -2.05 9.33 -1.57
CA THR A 4 -1.74 7.95 -1.23
C THR A 4 -0.55 7.90 -0.29
N THR A 5 -0.77 7.35 0.90
CA THR A 5 0.30 7.06 1.86
C THR A 5 0.90 5.70 1.53
N VAL A 6 2.22 5.62 1.43
CA VAL A 6 2.96 4.38 1.19
C VAL A 6 3.89 4.13 2.37
N MET A 7 3.79 2.97 3.00
CA MET A 7 4.74 2.50 4.01
C MET A 7 5.78 1.58 3.37
N TYR A 8 7.06 1.91 3.50
CA TYR A 8 8.18 1.11 3.00
C TYR A 8 9.35 1.15 3.99
N ASP A 9 9.81 -0.01 4.46
CA ASP A 9 10.96 -0.13 5.38
C ASP A 9 10.85 0.77 6.64
N GLY A 10 9.64 0.84 7.22
CA GLY A 10 9.32 1.70 8.37
C GLY A 10 9.20 3.19 8.05
N GLN A 11 9.43 3.61 6.79
CA GLN A 11 9.29 4.98 6.34
C GLN A 11 7.94 5.21 5.67
N GLN A 12 7.39 6.40 5.92
CA GLN A 12 6.15 6.86 5.28
C GLN A 12 6.49 7.80 4.13
N MET A 13 5.89 7.55 2.96
CA MET A 13 5.95 8.41 1.77
C MET A 13 4.55 8.83 1.35
N GLN A 14 4.46 9.94 0.62
CA GLN A 14 3.22 10.38 -0.01
C GLN A 14 3.39 10.42 -1.53
N ILE A 15 2.45 9.82 -2.24
CA ILE A 15 2.36 9.87 -3.70
C ILE A 15 0.94 10.29 -4.09
N ASN A 16 0.79 10.85 -5.29
CA ASN A 16 -0.51 11.18 -5.83
C ASN A 16 -0.86 10.21 -6.96
N LEU A 17 -1.98 9.52 -6.82
CA LEU A 17 -2.50 8.62 -7.85
C LEU A 17 -3.70 9.28 -8.56
N PRO A 18 -4.01 8.94 -9.81
CA PRO A 18 -5.27 9.36 -10.43
C PRO A 18 -6.48 8.73 -9.73
N ASP A 19 -7.69 9.23 -9.99
CA ASP A 19 -8.94 8.83 -9.29
C ASP A 19 -9.41 7.39 -9.56
N ASN A 20 -8.76 6.72 -10.50
CA ASN A 20 -8.98 5.31 -10.82
C ASN A 20 -7.68 4.74 -11.42
N PRO A 21 -6.63 4.55 -10.61
CA PRO A 21 -5.35 4.12 -11.12
C PRO A 21 -5.44 2.64 -11.54
N SER A 22 -4.94 2.30 -12.71
CA SER A 22 -4.65 0.90 -13.01
C SER A 22 -3.43 0.44 -12.21
N LEU A 23 -3.28 -0.88 -12.06
CA LEU A 23 -2.12 -1.46 -11.39
C LEU A 23 -0.79 -0.96 -11.99
N ASP A 24 -0.70 -0.86 -13.32
CA ASP A 24 0.47 -0.31 -14.02
C ASP A 24 0.80 1.13 -13.63
N ILE A 25 -0.23 1.97 -13.42
CA ILE A 25 -0.04 3.35 -12.99
C ILE A 25 0.47 3.41 -11.55
N ILE A 26 -0.04 2.54 -10.66
CA ILE A 26 0.46 2.44 -9.29
C ILE A 26 1.94 2.04 -9.32
N TYR A 27 2.30 0.98 -10.04
CA TYR A 27 3.68 0.53 -10.19
C TYR A 27 4.58 1.64 -10.72
N LYS A 28 4.15 2.36 -11.76
CA LYS A 28 4.92 3.46 -12.34
C LYS A 28 5.15 4.59 -11.33
N CYS A 29 4.10 5.05 -10.65
CA CYS A 29 4.22 6.11 -9.65
C CYS A 29 5.11 5.69 -8.47
N LEU A 30 5.03 4.44 -8.03
CA LEU A 30 5.93 3.92 -7.01
C LEU A 30 7.38 3.88 -7.51
N TYR A 31 7.63 3.37 -8.71
CA TYR A 31 8.99 3.31 -9.27
C TYR A 31 9.66 4.68 -9.37
N GLU A 32 8.90 5.71 -9.73
CA GLU A 32 9.40 7.09 -9.83
C GLU A 32 9.77 7.70 -8.47
N GLN A 33 9.17 7.23 -7.38
CA GLN A 33 9.35 7.77 -6.02
C GLN A 33 10.28 6.92 -5.15
N MET A 34 10.46 5.64 -5.49
CA MET A 34 11.27 4.71 -4.71
C MET A 34 12.77 4.90 -4.94
N PRO A 35 13.60 4.53 -3.96
CA PRO A 35 15.05 4.44 -4.15
C PRO A 35 15.41 3.49 -5.31
N ARG A 36 16.52 3.75 -5.99
CA ARG A 36 17.00 2.88 -7.10
C ARG A 36 17.30 1.43 -6.69
N THR A 37 17.41 1.17 -5.39
CA THR A 37 17.62 -0.17 -4.81
C THR A 37 16.33 -0.96 -4.65
N PHE A 38 15.18 -0.35 -4.92
CA PHE A 38 13.89 -0.99 -4.86
C PHE A 38 13.68 -1.93 -6.05
N ASP A 39 13.25 -3.17 -5.78
CA ASP A 39 13.02 -4.21 -6.80
C ASP A 39 11.65 -4.87 -6.62
N PHE A 40 10.74 -4.64 -7.56
CA PHE A 40 9.38 -5.21 -7.55
C PHE A 40 9.36 -6.75 -7.61
N ARG A 41 10.46 -7.42 -7.98
CA ARG A 41 10.53 -8.90 -7.95
C ARG A 41 10.65 -9.46 -6.54
N THR A 42 11.15 -8.63 -5.62
CA THR A 42 11.43 -9.03 -4.23
C THR A 42 10.54 -8.29 -3.25
N HIS A 43 9.55 -7.54 -3.73
CA HIS A 43 8.63 -6.79 -2.89
C HIS A 43 7.16 -7.03 -3.29
N ILE A 44 6.30 -7.14 -2.29
CA ILE A 44 4.86 -7.26 -2.43
C ILE A 44 4.23 -5.91 -2.10
N ILE A 45 3.36 -5.42 -2.98
CA ILE A 45 2.57 -4.22 -2.72
C ILE A 45 1.23 -4.66 -2.18
N GLN A 46 0.85 -4.11 -1.04
CA GLN A 46 -0.42 -4.38 -0.39
C GLN A 46 -1.27 -3.11 -0.29
N LEU A 47 -2.58 -3.26 -0.50
CA LEU A 47 -3.57 -2.20 -0.33
C LEU A 47 -4.35 -2.42 0.96
N PHE A 48 -4.47 -1.38 1.80
CA PHE A 48 -5.22 -1.45 3.06
C PHE A 48 -6.71 -1.18 2.87
N ASP A 49 -7.58 -2.18 3.04
CA ASP A 49 -9.02 -1.97 3.07
C ASP A 49 -9.49 -1.46 4.45
N PRO A 50 -9.96 -0.20 4.56
CA PRO A 50 -10.42 0.35 5.82
C PRO A 50 -11.75 -0.25 6.31
N THR A 51 -12.49 -0.97 5.46
CA THR A 51 -13.80 -1.56 5.78
C THR A 51 -13.64 -2.76 6.69
N ILE A 52 -12.61 -3.57 6.43
CA ILE A 52 -12.32 -4.78 7.20
C ILE A 52 -11.03 -4.66 8.02
N GLY A 53 -10.22 -3.62 7.77
CA GLY A 53 -8.98 -3.37 8.52
C GLY A 53 -7.80 -4.24 8.10
N GLU A 54 -7.80 -4.78 6.88
CA GLU A 54 -6.79 -5.73 6.40
C GLU A 54 -6.04 -5.25 5.15
N PHE A 55 -4.88 -5.86 4.89
CA PHE A 55 -4.05 -5.62 3.72
C PHE A 55 -4.23 -6.72 2.67
N PHE A 56 -4.28 -6.32 1.40
CA PHE A 56 -4.44 -7.24 0.27
C PHE A 56 -3.32 -7.12 -0.75
N ASP A 57 -2.77 -8.26 -1.16
CA ASP A 57 -1.65 -8.36 -2.10
C ASP A 57 -2.07 -7.97 -3.53
N LEU A 58 -1.63 -6.80 -3.99
CA LEU A 58 -1.90 -6.34 -5.35
C LEU A 58 -1.13 -7.11 -6.43
N ASN A 59 -0.03 -7.77 -6.07
CA ASN A 59 0.84 -8.49 -6.99
C ASN A 59 0.17 -9.74 -7.58
N ASP A 60 -0.56 -10.51 -6.76
CA ASP A 60 -1.20 -11.77 -7.17
C ASP A 60 -2.69 -11.59 -7.48
N ASP A 61 -3.41 -10.80 -6.68
CA ASP A 61 -4.86 -10.62 -6.84
C ASP A 61 -5.24 -9.58 -7.90
N GLY A 62 -4.26 -8.77 -8.33
CA GLY A 62 -4.47 -7.62 -9.18
C GLY A 62 -5.35 -6.54 -8.54
N LEU A 63 -5.60 -5.47 -9.29
CA LEU A 63 -6.50 -4.42 -8.84
C LEU A 63 -7.96 -4.85 -9.07
N LYS A 64 -8.60 -5.46 -8.07
CA LYS A 64 -10.03 -5.81 -8.12
C LYS A 64 -10.91 -4.55 -8.17
N SER A 65 -12.00 -4.61 -8.93
CA SER A 65 -12.90 -3.47 -9.21
C SER A 65 -13.58 -2.87 -7.97
N TRP A 66 -13.76 -3.66 -6.90
CA TRP A 66 -14.32 -3.19 -5.63
C TRP A 66 -13.32 -2.40 -4.78
N TYR A 67 -12.02 -2.48 -5.04
CA TYR A 67 -11.03 -1.61 -4.41
C TYR A 67 -11.15 -0.15 -4.83
N CYS A 68 -11.92 0.20 -5.87
CA CYS A 68 -12.12 1.59 -6.26
C CYS A 68 -13.33 2.24 -5.56
N LEU A 69 -14.12 1.49 -4.78
CA LEU A 69 -15.38 1.98 -4.20
C LEU A 69 -15.19 2.69 -2.84
N PRO A 70 -14.39 2.19 -1.87
CA PRO A 70 -14.21 2.87 -0.58
C PRO A 70 -13.40 4.17 -0.67
N TYR A 71 -12.56 4.32 -1.70
CA TYR A 71 -11.61 5.45 -1.81
C TYR A 71 -12.14 6.63 -2.60
N LYS A 72 -13.24 6.45 -3.35
CA LYS A 72 -13.97 7.56 -3.96
C LYS A 72 -14.55 8.52 -2.92
N GLU A 73 -14.82 8.05 -1.71
CA GLU A 73 -15.46 8.87 -0.67
C GLU A 73 -14.47 9.60 0.26
N LYS A 74 -13.27 9.04 0.49
CA LYS A 74 -12.27 9.61 1.41
C LYS A 74 -11.07 10.28 0.71
N ASN A 75 -10.95 10.12 -0.60
CA ASN A 75 -9.85 10.66 -1.43
C ASN A 75 -8.42 10.34 -0.91
N HIS A 76 -8.28 9.25 -0.14
CA HIS A 76 -7.02 8.84 0.47
C HIS A 76 -6.83 7.33 0.44
N MET A 77 -5.78 6.84 -0.21
CA MET A 77 -5.36 5.44 -0.22
C MET A 77 -4.18 5.18 0.72
N ARG A 78 -4.07 3.94 1.21
CA ARG A 78 -2.92 3.47 2.00
C ARG A 78 -2.36 2.20 1.38
N LEU A 79 -1.07 2.25 1.05
CA LEU A 79 -0.28 1.13 0.56
C LEU A 79 0.80 0.74 1.57
N GLN A 80 1.12 -0.53 1.62
CA GLN A 80 2.29 -1.05 2.29
C GLN A 80 3.14 -1.82 1.28
N ILE A 81 4.46 -1.71 1.39
CA ILE A 81 5.37 -2.50 0.58
C ILE A 81 6.27 -3.30 1.51
N ILE A 82 6.18 -4.62 1.37
CA ILE A 82 6.94 -5.59 2.16
C ILE A 82 7.90 -6.36 1.26
N ARG A 83 8.99 -6.90 1.80
CA ARG A 83 9.85 -7.81 1.05
C ARG A 83 9.19 -9.19 0.95
N ALA A 84 9.13 -9.74 -0.26
CA ALA A 84 8.65 -11.09 -0.51
C ALA A 84 9.50 -12.10 0.29
N GLY A 85 8.84 -12.96 1.08
CA GLY A 85 9.50 -13.93 1.95
C GLY A 85 9.90 -13.37 3.34
N ILE A 86 9.55 -12.13 3.66
CA ILE A 86 9.48 -11.65 5.04
C ILE A 86 8.00 -11.62 5.42
N ASP A 87 7.57 -12.60 6.22
CA ASP A 87 6.31 -12.48 6.95
C ASP A 87 6.47 -11.30 7.91
N TYR A 88 5.97 -10.12 7.52
CA TYR A 88 5.73 -9.05 8.47
C TYR A 88 4.52 -9.48 9.28
N ASP A 89 4.78 -10.24 10.34
CA ASP A 89 3.82 -10.45 11.41
C ASP A 89 3.44 -9.06 11.92
N ASN A 90 2.25 -8.57 11.53
CA ASN A 90 1.74 -7.25 11.85
C ASN A 90 1.26 -7.20 13.32
N THR A 91 2.02 -7.80 14.24
CA THR A 91 1.84 -7.68 15.69
C THR A 91 2.42 -6.35 16.18
N ASN A 92 1.89 -5.24 15.66
CA ASN A 92 1.90 -3.94 16.33
C ASN A 92 0.51 -3.67 16.95
N GLU A 93 -0.08 -4.70 17.55
CA GLU A 93 -1.13 -4.49 18.54
C GLU A 93 -0.49 -3.99 19.83
N HIS A 94 -0.62 -2.68 20.07
CA HIS A 94 -0.81 -2.11 21.40
C HIS A 94 0.21 -2.53 22.48
N GLU A 95 1.37 -1.87 22.54
CA GLU A 95 1.97 -1.58 23.85
C GLU A 95 1.09 -0.52 24.53
N ILE A 96 0.08 -1.00 25.24
CA ILE A 96 -0.59 -0.26 26.30
C ILE A 96 0.49 0.03 27.35
N ASN A 97 0.97 1.27 27.39
CA ASN A 97 1.75 1.79 28.50
C ASN A 97 0.90 1.66 29.78
N THR A 98 1.15 0.63 30.57
CA THR A 98 0.76 0.56 31.98
C THR A 98 1.76 1.36 32.80
N ASN A 99 1.38 2.59 33.14
CA ASN A 99 1.90 3.32 34.31
C ASN A 99 0.76 3.51 35.31
#